data_AF-A0A561EPL6-F1
#
_entry.id   AF-A0A561EPL6-F1
#
_cell.length_a   1.000
_cell.length_b   1.000
_cell.length_c   1.000
_cell.angle_alpha   90.00
_cell.angle_beta   90.00
_cell.angle_gamma   90.00
#
_symmetry.space_group_name_H-M   'P 1'
#
loop_
_entity.id
_entity.type
_entity.pdbx_description
1 polymer ?
#
loop_
_entity_poly.entity_id
_entity_poly.type
_entity_poly.pdbx_seq_one_letter_code
_entity_poly.pdbx_strand_id
1 'polypeptide(L)'
;MSDGFRVNTDELEAVVKRLRALQQNLGQTANKSKYNTVVPRADFGGNFAEAEALHAAHDNMQRFLAKQISDLDALINDFGDKAQANNDGYRGSDADQAARMNTQQSGGR
;
A
#
# COMPACT_ATOMS: atom_id res chain seq x y z
N MET A 1 13.26 -23.96 26.17
CA MET A 1 14.15 -23.45 25.12
C MET A 1 13.23 -22.92 24.03
N SER A 2 12.93 -21.62 24.06
CA SER A 2 12.11 -20.98 23.04
C SER A 2 12.90 -21.01 21.74
N ASP A 3 12.55 -21.95 20.88
CA ASP A 3 13.04 -22.02 19.52
C ASP A 3 12.51 -20.78 18.79
N GLY A 4 13.24 -19.68 18.97
CA GLY A 4 12.84 -18.37 18.50
C GLY A 4 12.90 -18.39 16.99
N PHE A 5 11.74 -18.34 16.35
CA PHE A 5 11.64 -17.99 14.94
C PHE A 5 12.42 -16.69 14.73
N ARG A 6 13.65 -16.81 14.24
CA ARG A 6 14.48 -15.66 13.86
C ARG A 6 13.81 -15.07 12.63
N VAL A 7 13.05 -14.00 12.86
CA VAL A 7 12.33 -13.35 11.78
C VAL A 7 13.34 -12.71 10.84
N ASN A 8 13.25 -13.06 9.55
CA ASN A 8 14.09 -12.48 8.52
C ASN A 8 13.64 -11.04 8.25
N THR A 9 14.27 -10.10 8.93
CA THR A 9 14.01 -8.66 8.83
C THR A 9 14.29 -8.10 7.43
N ASP A 10 15.19 -8.72 6.67
CA ASP A 10 15.50 -8.32 5.29
C ASP A 10 14.36 -8.66 4.32
N GLU A 11 13.72 -9.82 4.51
CA GLU A 11 12.53 -10.19 3.71
C GLU A 11 11.32 -9.31 4.03
N LEU A 12 11.13 -8.93 5.30
CA LEU A 12 10.13 -7.95 5.69
C LEU A 12 10.37 -6.58 5.02
N GLU A 13 11.62 -6.12 4.98
CA GLU A 13 11.98 -4.89 4.27
C GLU A 13 11.73 -5.01 2.75
N ALA A 14 12.02 -6.17 2.15
CA ALA A 14 11.73 -6.43 0.73
C ALA A 14 10.22 -6.39 0.44
N VAL A 15 9.39 -6.93 1.33
CA VAL A 15 7.92 -6.85 1.24
C VAL A 15 7.45 -5.39 1.31
N VAL A 16 7.94 -4.61 2.26
CA VAL A 16 7.62 -3.16 2.35
C VAL A 16 7.99 -2.42 1.08
N LYS A 17 9.17 -2.68 0.50
CA LYS A 17 9.60 -2.07 -0.77
C LYS A 17 8.67 -2.43 -1.93
N ARG A 18 8.25 -3.70 -2.04
CA ARG A 18 7.30 -4.17 -3.07
C ARG A 18 5.94 -3.50 -2.92
N LEU A 19 5.44 -3.37 -1.70
CA LEU A 19 4.17 -2.69 -1.40
C LEU A 19 4.22 -1.22 -1.82
N ARG A 20 5.28 -0.49 -1.46
CA ARG A 20 5.47 0.91 -1.88
C ARG A 20 5.57 1.07 -3.40
N ALA A 21 6.22 0.15 -4.10
CA ALA A 21 6.24 0.16 -5.57
C ALA A 21 4.84 -0.06 -6.16
N LEU A 22 4.06 -0.96 -5.58
CA LEU A 22 2.68 -1.24 -6.00
C LEU A 22 1.77 -0.02 -5.75
N GLN A 23 1.98 0.67 -4.63
CA GLN A 23 1.32 1.93 -4.30
C GLN A 23 1.58 3.03 -5.35
N GLN A 24 2.84 3.22 -5.76
CA GLN A 24 3.19 4.18 -6.80
C GLN A 24 2.46 3.90 -8.13
N ASN A 25 2.38 2.62 -8.52
CA ASN A 25 1.66 2.22 -9.73
C ASN A 25 0.13 2.43 -9.61
N LEU A 26 -0.44 2.22 -8.42
CA LEU A 26 -1.85 2.55 -8.16
C LEU A 26 -2.11 4.05 -8.24
N GLY A 27 -1.20 4.89 -7.75
CA GLY A 27 -1.29 6.34 -7.92
C GLY A 27 -1.35 6.77 -9.40
N GLN A 28 -0.54 6.14 -10.25
CA GLN A 28 -0.61 6.38 -11.71
C GLN A 28 -1.94 5.91 -12.31
N THR A 29 -2.44 4.77 -11.86
CA THR A 29 -3.72 4.20 -12.31
C THR A 29 -4.90 5.07 -11.86
N ALA A 30 -4.87 5.59 -10.63
CA ALA A 30 -5.85 6.54 -10.11
C ALA A 30 -5.91 7.80 -10.98
N ASN A 31 -4.76 8.36 -11.30
CA ASN A 31 -4.68 9.55 -12.15
C ASN A 31 -5.22 9.29 -13.56
N LYS A 32 -4.86 8.17 -14.19
CA LYS A 32 -5.38 7.80 -15.50
C LYS A 32 -6.91 7.59 -15.46
N SER A 33 -7.42 6.87 -14.47
CA SER A 33 -8.87 6.67 -14.30
C SER A 33 -9.62 7.96 -13.97
N LYS A 34 -8.97 8.97 -13.39
CA LYS A 34 -9.62 10.23 -13.04
C LYS A 34 -9.62 11.24 -14.19
N TYR A 35 -8.54 11.30 -14.96
CA TYR A 35 -8.34 12.36 -15.95
C TYR A 35 -8.36 11.86 -17.41
N ASN A 36 -7.98 10.61 -17.68
CA ASN A 36 -7.87 10.10 -19.05
C ASN A 36 -9.10 9.32 -19.53
N THR A 37 -10.06 9.05 -18.65
CA THR A 37 -11.33 8.43 -19.02
C THR A 37 -12.49 9.42 -19.01
N VAL A 38 -12.24 10.72 -18.85
CA VAL A 38 -13.33 11.71 -18.84
C VAL A 38 -13.85 11.88 -20.27
N VAL A 39 -15.11 11.52 -20.47
CA VAL A 39 -15.83 11.75 -21.72
C VAL A 39 -16.91 12.81 -21.44
N PRO A 40 -16.84 13.99 -22.08
CA PRO A 40 -17.88 15.00 -21.98
C PRO A 40 -19.25 14.47 -22.39
N ARG A 41 -20.32 14.93 -21.74
CA ARG A 41 -21.71 14.60 -22.12
C ARG A 41 -22.02 14.83 -23.60
N ALA A 42 -21.44 15.88 -24.19
CA ALA A 42 -21.62 16.20 -25.61
C ALA A 42 -21.10 15.09 -26.56
N ASP A 43 -20.10 14.32 -26.12
CA ASP A 43 -19.49 13.26 -26.94
C ASP A 43 -20.32 11.97 -26.94
N PHE A 44 -21.27 11.82 -25.99
CA PHE A 44 -22.24 10.72 -25.98
C PHE A 44 -23.42 10.95 -26.94
N GLY A 45 -23.57 12.16 -27.48
CA GLY A 45 -24.67 12.55 -28.35
C GLY A 45 -25.53 13.69 -27.78
N GLY A 46 -26.64 13.99 -28.46
CA GLY A 46 -27.57 15.06 -28.07
C GLY A 46 -28.40 14.77 -26.81
N ASN A 47 -29.39 15.61 -26.55
CA ASN A 47 -30.28 15.54 -25.38
C ASN A 47 -31.36 14.44 -25.51
N PHE A 48 -30.95 13.19 -25.75
CA PHE A 48 -31.85 12.04 -25.72
C PHE A 48 -31.56 11.17 -24.49
N ALA A 49 -32.58 10.49 -23.98
CA ALA A 49 -32.55 9.80 -22.69
C ALA A 49 -31.44 8.73 -22.63
N GLU A 50 -31.16 8.07 -23.75
CA GLU A 50 -30.13 7.03 -23.85
C GLU A 50 -28.71 7.62 -23.74
N ALA A 51 -28.45 8.82 -24.26
CA ALA A 51 -27.17 9.51 -24.08
C ALA A 51 -26.97 9.93 -22.62
N GLU A 52 -28.03 10.38 -21.94
CA GLU A 52 -27.98 10.70 -20.52
C GLU A 52 -27.72 9.46 -19.67
N ALA A 53 -28.41 8.36 -19.97
CA ALA A 53 -28.24 7.09 -19.28
C ALA A 53 -26.82 6.53 -19.48
N LEU A 54 -26.27 6.62 -20.69
CA LEU A 54 -24.92 6.16 -21.00
C LEU A 54 -23.84 7.01 -20.31
N HIS A 55 -23.98 8.34 -20.33
CA HIS A 55 -23.09 9.23 -19.59
C HIS A 55 -23.15 8.97 -18.07
N ALA A 56 -24.35 8.78 -17.51
CA ALA A 56 -24.50 8.46 -16.09
C ALA A 56 -23.87 7.11 -15.73
N ALA A 57 -24.03 6.09 -16.59
CA ALA A 57 -23.39 4.80 -16.41
C ALA A 57 -21.85 4.91 -16.46
N HIS A 58 -21.33 5.73 -17.38
CA HIS A 58 -19.91 6.03 -17.48
C HIS A 58 -19.37 6.72 -16.21
N ASP A 59 -20.05 7.77 -15.72
CA ASP A 59 -19.69 8.46 -14.47
C ASP A 59 -19.69 7.51 -13.27
N ASN A 60 -20.68 6.61 -13.19
CA ASN A 60 -20.75 5.62 -12.13
C ASN A 60 -19.58 4.63 -12.20
N MET A 61 -19.20 4.20 -13.41
CA MET A 61 -18.02 3.34 -13.59
C MET A 61 -16.73 4.05 -13.17
N GLN A 62 -16.59 5.33 -13.52
CA GLN A 62 -15.44 6.13 -13.13
C GLN A 62 -15.33 6.26 -11.61
N ARG A 63 -16.45 6.54 -10.92
CA ARG A 63 -16.50 6.59 -9.45
C ARG A 63 -16.18 5.23 -8.82
N PHE A 64 -16.70 4.15 -9.40
CA PHE A 64 -16.41 2.80 -8.94
C PHE A 64 -14.91 2.50 -9.00
N LEU A 65 -14.27 2.75 -10.15
CA LEU A 65 -12.83 2.55 -10.31
C LEU A 65 -12.02 3.40 -9.33
N ALA A 66 -12.37 4.68 -9.16
CA ALA A 66 -11.71 5.57 -8.20
C ALA A 66 -11.81 5.03 -6.77
N LYS A 67 -12.98 4.51 -6.37
CA LYS A 67 -13.16 3.90 -5.06
C LYS A 67 -12.31 2.64 -4.89
N GLN A 68 -12.33 1.72 -5.86
CA GLN A 68 -11.54 0.49 -5.77
C GLN A 68 -10.04 0.76 -5.66
N ILE A 69 -9.53 1.72 -6.43
CA ILE A 69 -8.12 2.12 -6.35
C ILE A 69 -7.80 2.72 -4.98
N SER A 70 -8.69 3.53 -4.42
CA SER A 70 -8.53 4.08 -3.08
C SER A 70 -8.55 3.01 -1.98
N ASP A 71 -9.44 2.01 -2.09
CA ASP A 71 -9.52 0.91 -1.13
C ASP A 71 -8.23 0.06 -1.17
N LEU A 72 -7.68 -0.19 -2.37
CA LEU A 72 -6.41 -0.90 -2.55
C LEU A 72 -5.22 -0.12 -1.99
N ASP A 73 -5.16 1.20 -2.24
CA ASP A 73 -4.13 2.07 -1.68
C ASP A 73 -4.15 2.04 -0.14
N ALA A 74 -5.34 2.14 0.46
CA ALA A 74 -5.51 2.05 1.91
C ALA A 74 -5.04 0.71 2.48
N LEU A 75 -5.37 -0.41 1.82
CA LEU A 75 -4.92 -1.74 2.22
C LEU A 75 -3.40 -1.88 2.17
N ILE A 76 -2.76 -1.36 1.11
CA ILE A 76 -1.31 -1.41 0.93
C ILE A 76 -0.60 -0.55 1.98
N ASN A 77 -1.15 0.63 2.30
CA ASN A 77 -0.64 1.49 3.36
C ASN A 77 -0.71 0.79 4.72
N ASP A 78 -1.88 0.27 5.11
CA ASP A 78 -2.05 -0.40 6.40
C ASP A 78 -1.14 -1.63 6.55
N PHE A 79 -1.03 -2.45 5.49
CA PHE A 79 -0.15 -3.61 5.52
C PHE A 79 1.34 -3.20 5.50
N GLY A 80 1.70 -2.16 4.76
CA GLY A 80 3.05 -1.59 4.73
C GLY A 80 3.48 -1.03 6.08
N ASP A 81 2.62 -0.26 6.74
CA ASP A 81 2.86 0.32 8.07
C ASP A 81 3.02 -0.78 9.14
N LYS A 82 2.16 -1.80 9.11
CA LYS A 82 2.27 -2.96 10.01
C LYS A 82 3.54 -3.76 9.78
N ALA A 83 3.91 -4.00 8.52
CA ALA A 83 5.14 -4.69 8.18
C ALA A 83 6.38 -3.91 8.64
N GLN A 84 6.37 -2.58 8.46
CA GLN A 84 7.45 -1.72 8.94
C GLN A 84 7.54 -1.72 10.47
N ALA A 85 6.41 -1.56 11.17
CA ALA A 85 6.37 -1.60 12.63
C ALA A 85 6.89 -2.94 13.20
N ASN A 86 6.53 -4.06 12.57
CA ASN A 86 7.07 -5.37 12.94
C ASN A 86 8.57 -5.44 12.70
N ASN A 87 9.07 -4.99 11.55
CA ASN A 87 10.50 -4.99 11.24
C ASN A 87 11.30 -4.16 12.25
N ASP A 88 10.81 -2.97 12.58
CA ASP A 88 11.44 -2.09 13.58
C ASP A 88 11.45 -2.72 14.97
N GLY A 89 10.37 -3.42 15.35
CA GLY A 89 10.28 -4.17 16.61
C GLY A 89 11.30 -5.33 16.70
N TYR A 90 11.48 -6.08 15.61
CA TYR A 90 12.48 -7.15 15.56
C TYR A 90 13.90 -6.59 15.62
N ARG A 91 14.21 -5.55 14.84
CA ARG A 91 15.53 -4.89 14.85
C ARG A 91 15.86 -4.28 16.22
N GLY A 92 14.89 -3.66 16.89
CA GLY A 92 15.07 -3.13 18.24
C GLY A 92 15.36 -4.23 19.27
N SER A 93 14.62 -5.33 19.22
CA SER A 93 14.82 -6.47 20.11
C SER A 93 16.20 -7.12 19.95
N ASP A 94 16.66 -7.28 18.71
CA ASP A 94 18.00 -7.80 18.40
C ASP A 94 19.10 -6.84 18.87
N ALA A 95 18.93 -5.53 18.67
CA ALA A 95 19.88 -4.51 19.13
C ALA A 95 19.99 -4.50 20.66
N ASP A 96 18.87 -4.59 21.38
CA ASP A 96 18.83 -4.66 22.84
C ASP A 96 19.49 -5.93 23.38
N GLN A 97 19.25 -7.08 22.73
CA GLN A 97 19.94 -8.33 23.09
C GLN A 97 21.44 -8.24 22.85
N ALA A 98 21.87 -7.70 21.71
CA ALA A 98 23.29 -7.50 21.41
C ALA A 98 23.96 -6.57 22.43
N ALA A 99 23.29 -5.47 22.80
CA ALA A 99 23.78 -4.52 23.81
C ALA A 99 23.93 -5.17 25.20
N ARG A 100 22.95 -5.99 25.62
CA ARG A 100 23.00 -6.76 26.88
C ARG A 100 24.12 -7.80 26.90
N MET A 101 24.33 -8.51 25.79
CA MET A 101 25.43 -9.47 25.67
C MET A 101 26.79 -8.77 25.74
N ASN A 102 26.94 -7.62 25.07
CA ASN A 102 28.19 -6.85 25.08
C ASN A 102 28.51 -6.30 26.50
N THR A 103 27.50 -5.84 27.25
CA THR A 103 27.69 -5.39 28.63
C THR A 103 28.03 -6.53 29.60
N GLN A 104 27.45 -7.72 29.42
CA GLN A 104 27.86 -8.91 30.19
C GLN A 104 29.29 -9.37 29.86
N GLN A 105 29.73 -9.23 28.61
CA GLN A 105 31.07 -9.65 28.18
C GLN A 105 32.17 -8.68 28.65
N SER A 106 31.86 -7.40 28.80
CA SER A 106 32.80 -6.37 29.26
C SER A 106 32.91 -6.25 30.80
N GLY A 107 31.95 -6.77 31.57
CA GLY A 107 31.95 -6.72 33.04
C GLY A 107 32.65 -7.90 33.74
N GLY A 108 33.23 -8.83 32.99
CA GLY A 108 33.83 -10.07 33.49
C GLY A 108 35.37 -10.12 33.53
N ARG A 109 36.05 -8.97 33.63
CA ARG A 109 37.52 -8.92 33.75
C ARG A 109 37.96 -8.09 34.95
#